data_AF-A0A318PKK1-F1
#
_entry.id   AF-A0A318PKK1-F1
#
_cell.length_a   1.000
_cell.length_b   1.000
_cell.length_c   1.000
_cell.angle_alpha   90.00
_cell.angle_beta   90.00
_cell.angle_gamma   90.00
#
_symmetry.space_group_name_H-M   'P 1'
#
loop_
_entity.id
_entity.type
_entity.pdbx_description
1 polymer ?
#
loop_
_entity_poly.entity_id
_entity_poly.type
_entity_poly.pdbx_seq_one_letter_code
_entity_poly.pdbx_strand_id
1 'polypeptide(L)'
;MRVPGWLGGSFLPVMLLWAPAFAAPAYHPGFACPRPDGSDVLATAVCADPVMAKAELDLEKVFYAHRAQEGAGAYPAIKAQAIAYATAVRNTCAIPAEGTPGAVLPSGAASCYVKVTEQHAGEWAKSLSGAYAQEAARDIDLHIALQQKLIEAGYASSPMLKADGIYGEGTRTAIKSWQAAYGDDQTGAISDAEVPHVEKLGVSRAVRWASQPPEPSLSSDTNAPPLLRIFQLDMLGIQRPFLEQITGIAKYVNHYADKTATYTYMIKGCELTAYEQGDQIQGYGLKVTPACSVPLTPFIQNSTPSVAELTMGDMSAALDGSARPVADCLESCGNAADPNIGLMKQGSHAEDYVNIEVYAPIIDETALNAASDWQDTLRKHETDDDIVKGKFNCDGKYAAEGLHAMRNVGVKEIFVGRGESVIGQSINEQCGR
;
A
#
# COMPACT_ATOMS: atom_id res chain seq x y z
N MET A 1 21.79 71.61 -53.42
CA MET A 1 20.98 70.87 -52.41
C MET A 1 21.85 69.77 -51.83
N ARG A 2 22.26 69.91 -50.57
CA ARG A 2 23.00 68.90 -49.80
C ARG A 2 22.10 68.51 -48.63
N VAL A 3 21.85 67.22 -48.45
CA VAL A 3 21.16 66.66 -47.27
C VAL A 3 22.23 65.97 -46.40
N PRO A 4 22.31 66.23 -45.08
CA PRO A 4 23.20 65.53 -44.18
C PRO A 4 22.49 64.36 -43.46
N GLY A 5 23.32 63.44 -42.97
CA GLY A 5 22.94 62.12 -42.46
C GLY A 5 22.36 62.08 -41.04
N TRP A 6 21.83 60.91 -40.70
CA TRP A 6 21.25 60.57 -39.41
C TRP A 6 22.07 59.45 -38.76
N LEU A 7 22.43 59.66 -37.49
CA LEU A 7 23.26 58.80 -36.63
C LEU A 7 22.46 57.60 -36.12
N GLY A 8 23.06 56.41 -36.17
CA GLY A 8 22.53 55.19 -35.57
C GLY A 8 22.83 55.09 -34.07
N GLY A 9 21.78 54.87 -33.28
CA GLY A 9 21.87 54.44 -31.88
C GLY A 9 21.59 52.94 -31.78
N SER A 10 22.55 52.18 -31.23
CA SER A 10 22.41 50.75 -30.96
C SER A 10 21.73 50.54 -29.60
N PHE A 11 20.55 49.93 -29.59
CA PHE A 11 19.92 49.38 -28.39
C PHE A 11 20.22 47.87 -28.32
N LEU A 12 21.03 47.46 -27.34
CA LEU A 12 21.16 46.06 -26.94
C LEU A 12 20.00 45.72 -25.98
N PRO A 13 19.19 44.68 -26.23
CA PRO A 13 18.19 44.24 -25.27
C PRO A 13 18.88 43.45 -24.15
N VAL A 14 18.68 43.88 -22.92
CA VAL A 14 19.02 43.10 -21.72
C VAL A 14 18.04 41.94 -21.65
N MET A 15 18.47 40.73 -22.05
CA MET A 15 17.74 39.51 -21.76
C MET A 15 17.86 39.21 -20.26
N LEU A 16 16.79 39.47 -19.51
CA LEU A 16 16.59 38.88 -18.20
C LEU A 16 16.41 37.37 -18.37
N LEU A 17 17.44 36.61 -18.04
CA LEU A 17 17.34 35.17 -17.83
C LEU A 17 16.47 34.93 -16.59
N TRP A 18 15.19 34.63 -16.79
CA TRP A 18 14.37 33.96 -15.78
C TRP A 18 14.92 32.54 -15.62
N ALA A 19 15.65 32.29 -14.54
CA ALA A 19 15.83 30.93 -14.07
C ALA A 19 14.45 30.40 -13.68
N PRO A 20 14.01 29.24 -14.19
CA PRO A 20 12.80 28.61 -13.67
C PRO A 20 13.05 28.34 -12.19
N ALA A 21 12.15 28.82 -11.33
CA ALA A 21 12.13 28.39 -9.94
C ALA A 21 11.95 26.86 -9.97
N PHE A 22 12.98 26.12 -9.55
CA PHE A 22 12.83 24.70 -9.29
C PHE A 22 11.70 24.56 -8.27
N ALA A 23 10.61 23.92 -8.66
CA ALA A 23 9.57 23.55 -7.71
C ALA A 23 10.25 22.74 -6.60
N ALA A 24 9.94 23.06 -5.34
CA ALA A 24 10.42 22.27 -4.22
C ALA A 24 10.03 20.80 -4.43
N PRO A 25 10.82 19.82 -3.94
CA PRO A 25 10.43 18.42 -3.98
C PRO A 25 9.02 18.27 -3.40
N ALA A 26 8.13 17.58 -4.11
CA ALA A 26 6.81 17.27 -3.60
C ALA A 26 6.95 16.07 -2.66
N TYR A 27 6.92 16.32 -1.35
CA TYR A 27 6.83 15.27 -0.35
C TYR A 27 5.36 14.89 -0.14
N HIS A 28 5.09 13.59 0.00
CA HIS A 28 3.77 13.06 0.31
C HIS A 28 3.86 12.31 1.64
N PRO A 29 2.98 12.59 2.61
CA PRO A 29 2.94 11.82 3.84
C PRO A 29 2.54 10.36 3.55
N GLY A 30 2.93 9.44 4.42
CA GLY A 30 2.61 8.01 4.33
C GLY A 30 1.15 7.66 4.68
N PHE A 31 0.25 8.65 4.73
CA PHE A 31 -1.21 8.49 4.80
C PHE A 31 -1.90 9.09 3.57
N ALA A 32 -3.06 8.56 3.20
CA ALA A 32 -3.84 9.09 2.08
C ALA A 32 -4.33 10.51 2.40
N CYS A 33 -3.98 11.48 1.55
CA CYS A 33 -4.44 12.85 1.75
C CYS A 33 -5.97 12.93 1.72
N PRO A 34 -6.61 13.49 2.77
CA PRO A 34 -8.05 13.55 2.87
C PRO A 34 -8.65 14.44 1.79
N ARG A 35 -9.95 14.25 1.50
CA ARG A 35 -10.69 15.22 0.70
C ARG A 35 -10.67 16.58 1.42
N PRO A 36 -10.71 17.72 0.72
CA PRO A 36 -10.68 19.06 1.32
C PRO A 36 -11.90 19.44 2.18
N ASP A 37 -12.70 18.47 2.64
CA ASP A 37 -13.91 18.69 3.43
C ASP A 37 -13.63 19.11 4.88
N GLY A 38 -12.36 19.13 5.29
CA GLY A 38 -11.90 19.68 6.57
C GLY A 38 -12.14 18.77 7.77
N SER A 39 -12.43 17.48 7.54
CA SER A 39 -12.61 16.48 8.60
C SER A 39 -11.34 16.27 9.45
N ASP A 40 -10.15 16.39 8.87
CA ASP A 40 -8.88 16.53 9.61
C ASP A 40 -8.03 17.69 9.08
N VAL A 41 -8.00 18.76 9.86
CA VAL A 41 -7.27 19.98 9.52
C VAL A 41 -5.76 19.79 9.54
N LEU A 42 -5.24 18.85 10.34
CA LEU A 42 -3.81 18.57 10.38
C LEU A 42 -3.38 17.80 9.14
N ALA A 43 -4.06 16.70 8.82
CA ALA A 43 -3.78 15.91 7.63
C ALA A 43 -3.89 16.77 6.35
N THR A 44 -4.91 17.63 6.27
CA THR A 44 -5.06 18.60 5.17
C THR A 44 -3.86 19.55 5.08
N ALA A 45 -3.37 20.06 6.22
CA ALA A 45 -2.24 20.97 6.26
C ALA A 45 -0.91 20.28 5.89
N VAL A 46 -0.65 19.08 6.42
CA VAL A 46 0.54 18.28 6.07
C VAL A 46 0.56 17.99 4.57
N CYS A 47 -0.57 17.64 3.97
CA CYS A 47 -0.67 17.40 2.52
C CYS A 47 -0.49 18.66 1.65
N ALA A 48 -0.71 19.86 2.20
CA ALA A 48 -0.63 21.12 1.45
C ALA A 48 0.70 21.86 1.66
N ASP A 49 1.41 21.63 2.77
CA ASP A 49 2.65 22.30 3.13
C ASP A 49 3.86 21.33 2.98
N PRO A 50 4.78 21.58 2.04
CA PRO A 50 5.91 20.68 1.78
C PRO A 50 6.89 20.58 2.95
N VAL A 51 6.99 21.60 3.82
CA VAL A 51 7.86 21.56 5.00
C VAL A 51 7.25 20.66 6.07
N MET A 52 5.93 20.74 6.27
CA MET A 52 5.21 19.82 7.15
C MET A 52 5.27 18.38 6.62
N ALA A 53 5.03 18.18 5.32
CA ALA A 53 5.14 16.87 4.68
C ALA A 53 6.54 16.26 4.85
N LYS A 54 7.60 17.06 4.69
CA LYS A 54 8.97 16.58 4.89
C LYS A 54 9.22 16.13 6.34
N ALA A 55 8.81 16.94 7.31
CA ALA A 55 8.98 16.62 8.73
C ALA A 55 8.21 15.35 9.12
N GLU A 56 7.00 15.18 8.59
CA GLU A 56 6.21 13.96 8.76
C GLU A 56 6.92 12.74 8.18
N LEU A 57 7.41 12.86 6.95
CA LEU A 57 8.11 11.77 6.27
C LEU A 57 9.40 11.38 6.99
N ASP A 58 10.13 12.34 7.56
CA ASP A 58 11.30 12.07 8.40
C ASP A 58 10.93 11.31 9.69
N LEU A 59 9.78 11.59 10.31
CA LEU A 59 9.26 10.81 11.44
C LEU A 59 8.83 9.40 11.01
N GLU A 60 8.11 9.27 9.89
CA GLU A 60 7.66 7.98 9.38
C GLU A 60 8.84 7.07 9.02
N LYS A 61 9.91 7.61 8.45
CA LYS A 61 11.16 6.88 8.22
C LYS A 61 11.68 6.22 9.52
N VAL A 62 11.65 6.93 10.64
CA VAL A 62 12.02 6.40 11.96
C VAL A 62 11.04 5.32 12.42
N PHE A 63 9.74 5.53 12.26
CA PHE A 63 8.70 4.54 12.55
C PHE A 63 8.93 3.22 11.80
N TYR A 64 9.18 3.28 10.50
CA TYR A 64 9.39 2.10 9.66
C TYR A 64 10.73 1.41 9.93
N ALA A 65 11.76 2.15 10.33
CA ALA A 65 13.02 1.57 10.79
C ALA A 65 12.82 0.78 12.10
N HIS A 66 12.04 1.30 13.06
CA HIS A 66 11.68 0.58 14.29
C HIS A 66 10.90 -0.70 13.98
N ARG A 67 9.87 -0.59 13.14
CA ARG A 67 9.05 -1.75 12.73
C ARG A 67 9.90 -2.86 12.13
N ALA A 68 10.90 -2.51 11.33
CA ALA A 68 11.80 -3.48 10.71
C ALA A 68 12.81 -4.06 11.72
N GLN A 69 13.43 -3.24 12.57
CA GLN A 69 14.42 -3.69 13.56
C GLN A 69 13.82 -4.64 14.60
N GLU A 70 12.61 -4.35 15.08
CA GLU A 70 11.99 -5.08 16.20
C GLU A 70 11.10 -6.25 15.74
N GLY A 71 10.73 -6.28 14.46
CA GLY A 71 9.92 -7.33 13.85
C GLY A 71 8.42 -7.22 14.15
N ALA A 72 7.64 -8.15 13.58
CA ALA A 72 6.17 -8.09 13.57
C ALA A 72 5.54 -8.07 14.98
N GLY A 73 6.11 -8.82 15.94
CA GLY A 73 5.58 -8.90 17.30
C GLY A 73 5.63 -7.59 18.09
N ALA A 74 6.52 -6.65 17.71
CA ALA A 74 6.63 -5.35 18.37
C ALA A 74 5.68 -4.28 17.77
N TYR A 75 5.06 -4.57 16.62
CA TYR A 75 4.23 -3.60 15.91
C TYR A 75 3.10 -2.98 16.74
N PRO A 76 2.35 -3.72 17.58
CA PRO A 76 1.31 -3.10 18.42
C PRO A 76 1.87 -2.04 19.37
N ALA A 77 3.06 -2.27 19.95
CA ALA A 77 3.70 -1.32 20.86
C ALA A 77 4.21 -0.09 20.10
N ILE A 78 4.84 -0.28 18.94
CA ILE A 78 5.31 0.81 18.06
C ILE A 78 4.12 1.66 17.60
N LYS A 79 3.02 1.04 17.18
CA LYS A 79 1.78 1.73 16.78
C LYS A 79 1.19 2.54 17.94
N ALA A 80 1.18 1.99 19.16
CA ALA A 80 0.70 2.70 20.33
C ALA A 80 1.55 3.95 20.64
N GLN A 81 2.87 3.90 20.45
CA GLN A 81 3.75 5.06 20.60
C GLN A 81 3.42 6.15 19.57
N ALA A 82 3.21 5.77 18.30
CA ALA A 82 2.81 6.72 17.25
C ALA A 82 1.46 7.39 17.53
N ILE A 83 0.46 6.64 18.01
CA ILE A 83 -0.85 7.19 18.39
C ILE A 83 -0.72 8.17 19.57
N ALA A 84 0.09 7.82 20.57
CA ALA A 84 0.35 8.69 21.71
C ALA A 84 1.03 10.00 21.28
N TYR A 85 2.00 9.92 20.37
CA TYR A 85 2.63 11.08 19.76
C TYR A 85 1.63 11.95 18.99
N ALA A 86 0.81 11.36 18.12
CA ALA A 86 -0.19 12.08 17.33
C ALA A 86 -1.16 12.88 18.23
N THR A 87 -1.54 12.32 19.38
CA THR A 87 -2.33 13.01 20.40
C THR A 87 -1.54 14.15 21.07
N ALA A 88 -0.28 13.89 21.43
CA ALA A 88 0.59 14.85 22.10
C ALA A 88 0.91 16.07 21.24
N VAL A 89 1.28 15.88 19.96
CA VAL A 89 1.63 16.99 19.06
C VAL A 89 0.44 17.92 18.82
N ARG A 90 -0.78 17.37 18.70
CA ARG A 90 -1.99 18.18 18.58
C ARG A 90 -2.18 19.07 19.81
N ASN A 91 -2.04 18.51 21.01
CA ASN A 91 -2.15 19.26 22.26
C ASN A 91 -1.05 20.32 22.40
N THR A 92 0.20 19.96 22.11
CA THR A 92 1.34 20.89 22.23
C THR A 92 1.24 22.07 21.27
N CYS A 93 0.74 21.84 20.05
CA CYS A 93 0.62 22.86 19.02
C CYS A 93 -0.78 23.49 18.92
N ALA A 94 -1.65 23.21 19.91
CA ALA A 94 -3.04 23.68 19.96
C ALA A 94 -3.86 23.36 18.69
N ILE A 95 -3.53 22.26 18.02
CA ILE A 95 -4.23 21.80 16.82
C ILE A 95 -5.55 21.12 17.26
N PRO A 96 -6.68 21.46 16.64
CA PRO A 96 -7.96 20.82 16.94
C PRO A 96 -7.92 19.30 16.79
N ALA A 97 -8.76 18.63 17.59
CA ALA A 97 -8.96 17.19 17.47
C ALA A 97 -9.53 16.84 16.09
N GLU A 98 -9.21 15.64 15.62
CA GLU A 98 -9.76 15.08 14.40
C GLU A 98 -11.30 15.08 14.44
N GLY A 99 -11.93 15.36 13.30
CA GLY A 99 -13.39 15.41 13.15
C GLY A 99 -14.05 16.71 13.64
N THR A 100 -13.29 17.71 14.10
CA THR A 100 -13.85 19.00 14.56
C THR A 100 -14.42 19.79 13.37
N PRO A 101 -15.75 19.97 13.25
CA PRO A 101 -16.35 20.61 12.07
C PRO A 101 -15.94 22.07 11.92
N GLY A 102 -15.49 22.46 10.72
CA GLY A 102 -15.08 23.84 10.42
C GLY A 102 -13.79 24.28 11.12
N ALA A 103 -13.00 23.35 11.64
CA ALA A 103 -11.70 23.64 12.22
C ALA A 103 -10.74 24.23 11.18
N VAL A 104 -9.95 25.21 11.62
CA VAL A 104 -8.86 25.81 10.83
C VAL A 104 -7.55 25.65 11.59
N LEU A 105 -6.45 25.48 10.86
CA LEU A 105 -5.13 25.34 11.47
C LEU A 105 -4.77 26.68 12.14
N PRO A 106 -4.48 26.70 13.46
CA PRO A 106 -4.14 27.94 14.15
C PRO A 106 -2.85 28.57 13.60
N SER A 107 -2.75 29.90 13.69
CA SER A 107 -1.53 30.61 13.34
C SER A 107 -0.35 30.11 14.18
N GLY A 108 0.77 29.80 13.54
CA GLY A 108 1.97 29.24 14.18
C GLY A 108 1.94 27.74 14.43
N ALA A 109 0.78 27.06 14.31
CA ALA A 109 0.67 25.63 14.55
C ALA A 109 1.50 24.81 13.55
N ALA A 110 1.58 25.21 12.28
CA ALA A 110 2.45 24.56 11.28
C ALA A 110 3.93 24.56 11.70
N SER A 111 4.47 25.71 12.10
CA SER A 111 5.86 25.82 12.57
C SER A 111 6.09 25.07 13.90
N CYS A 112 5.10 25.04 14.78
CA CYS A 112 5.16 24.23 15.99
C CYS A 112 5.20 22.74 15.64
N TYR A 113 4.34 22.30 14.73
CA TYR A 113 4.25 20.92 14.28
C TYR A 113 5.60 20.44 13.76
N VAL A 114 6.19 21.14 12.78
CA VAL A 114 7.51 20.80 12.20
C VAL A 114 8.55 20.61 13.31
N LYS A 115 8.69 21.60 14.20
CA LYS A 115 9.66 21.56 15.29
C LYS A 115 9.46 20.37 16.23
N VAL A 116 8.22 20.13 16.67
CA VAL A 116 7.91 19.04 17.61
C VAL A 116 8.10 17.68 16.95
N THR A 117 7.76 17.56 15.66
CA THR A 117 7.92 16.35 14.85
C THR A 117 9.39 16.00 14.66
N GLU A 118 10.22 16.94 14.23
CA GLU A 118 11.66 16.74 14.07
C GLU A 118 12.33 16.36 15.40
N GLN A 119 11.95 17.02 16.50
CA GLN A 119 12.46 16.68 17.83
C GLN A 119 12.06 15.25 18.24
N HIS A 120 10.80 14.87 18.02
CA HIS A 120 10.32 13.54 18.35
C HIS A 120 11.03 12.46 17.50
N ALA A 121 11.15 12.67 16.20
CA ALA A 121 11.87 11.77 15.29
C ALA A 121 13.32 11.57 15.73
N GLY A 122 14.03 12.66 16.07
CA GLY A 122 15.41 12.60 16.53
C GLY A 122 15.59 11.90 17.89
N GLU A 123 14.64 12.07 18.82
CA GLU A 123 14.65 11.34 20.09
C GLU A 123 14.33 9.86 19.89
N TRP A 124 13.33 9.53 19.07
CA TRP A 124 12.93 8.15 18.81
C TRP A 124 14.03 7.37 18.10
N ALA A 125 14.72 8.00 17.14
CA ALA A 125 15.82 7.37 16.41
C ALA A 125 17.00 6.91 17.30
N LYS A 126 17.13 7.41 18.54
CA LYS A 126 18.24 7.04 19.45
C LYS A 126 18.21 5.57 19.89
N SER A 127 17.06 4.89 19.81
CA SER A 127 16.94 3.46 20.12
C SER A 127 17.16 2.56 18.91
N LEU A 128 17.35 3.12 17.71
CA LEU A 128 17.78 2.36 16.55
C LEU A 128 19.27 2.07 16.61
N SER A 129 19.70 1.00 15.92
CA SER A 129 21.08 0.55 15.88
C SER A 129 21.50 0.12 14.47
N GLY A 130 22.81 0.05 14.23
CA GLY A 130 23.38 -0.44 12.97
C GLY A 130 22.83 0.29 11.73
N ALA A 131 22.48 -0.47 10.69
CA ALA A 131 21.95 0.06 9.43
C ALA A 131 20.62 0.82 9.61
N TYR A 132 19.79 0.46 10.60
CA TYR A 132 18.54 1.18 10.87
C TYR A 132 18.77 2.56 11.49
N ALA A 133 19.80 2.71 12.34
CA ALA A 133 20.19 4.03 12.85
C ALA A 133 20.73 4.94 11.73
N GLN A 134 21.52 4.37 10.82
CA GLN A 134 22.02 5.06 9.63
C GLN A 134 20.87 5.49 8.71
N GLU A 135 19.86 4.62 8.55
CA GLU A 135 18.66 4.94 7.80
C GLU A 135 17.87 6.10 8.40
N ALA A 136 17.63 6.09 9.71
CA ALA A 136 16.94 7.18 10.40
C ALA A 136 17.70 8.51 10.28
N ALA A 137 19.03 8.49 10.28
CA ALA A 137 19.87 9.67 10.12
C ALA A 137 20.00 10.18 8.68
N ARG A 138 19.57 9.39 7.68
CA ARG A 138 19.78 9.70 6.26
C ARG A 138 18.92 10.87 5.81
N ASP A 139 19.49 11.75 4.99
CA ASP A 139 18.71 12.78 4.30
C ASP A 139 17.57 12.17 3.48
N ILE A 140 16.38 12.76 3.56
CA ILE A 140 15.18 12.17 2.97
C ILE A 140 15.22 12.13 1.44
N ASP A 141 15.88 13.09 0.78
CA ASP A 141 16.00 13.11 -0.67
C ASP A 141 16.90 11.95 -1.13
N LEU A 142 18.01 11.71 -0.42
CA LEU A 142 18.85 10.54 -0.66
C LEU A 142 18.09 9.24 -0.38
N HIS A 143 17.29 9.18 0.67
CA HIS A 143 16.49 8.00 1.01
C HIS A 143 15.48 7.64 -0.09
N ILE A 144 14.75 8.63 -0.62
CA ILE A 144 13.83 8.47 -1.75
C ILE A 144 14.61 8.04 -3.01
N ALA A 145 15.75 8.67 -3.29
CA ALA A 145 16.57 8.36 -4.46
C ALA A 145 17.08 6.89 -4.43
N LEU A 146 17.48 6.38 -3.27
CA LEU A 146 17.91 5.00 -3.11
C LEU A 146 16.76 4.00 -3.34
N GLN A 147 15.54 4.31 -2.88
CA GLN A 147 14.35 3.50 -3.18
C GLN A 147 14.08 3.47 -4.68
N GLN A 148 14.14 4.63 -5.33
CA GLN A 148 13.97 4.75 -6.78
C GLN A 148 15.03 3.94 -7.54
N LYS A 149 16.28 3.92 -7.08
CA LYS A 149 17.35 3.11 -7.68
C LYS A 149 17.08 1.61 -7.60
N LEU A 150 16.57 1.13 -6.48
CA LEU A 150 16.18 -0.27 -6.32
C LEU A 150 15.02 -0.66 -7.25
N ILE A 151 14.01 0.21 -7.34
CA ILE A 151 12.87 0.04 -8.26
C ILE A 151 13.37 0.00 -9.72
N GLU A 152 14.18 0.97 -10.12
CA GLU A 152 14.74 1.06 -11.48
C GLU A 152 15.61 -0.14 -11.86
N ALA A 153 16.36 -0.67 -10.89
CA ALA A 153 17.17 -1.87 -11.06
C ALA A 153 16.35 -3.18 -11.07
N GLY A 154 15.03 -3.10 -10.86
CA GLY A 154 14.13 -4.24 -10.92
C GLY A 154 14.17 -5.12 -9.66
N TYR A 155 14.55 -4.55 -8.51
CA TYR A 155 14.48 -5.25 -7.22
C TYR A 155 13.14 -5.07 -6.51
N ALA A 156 12.28 -4.14 -6.96
CA ALA A 156 10.91 -4.05 -6.45
C ALA A 156 10.20 -5.40 -6.64
N SER A 157 9.34 -5.78 -5.71
CA SER A 157 8.52 -7.00 -5.81
C SER A 157 7.11 -6.78 -6.36
N SER A 158 6.71 -5.52 -6.45
CA SER A 158 5.43 -5.09 -6.98
C SER A 158 5.65 -4.09 -8.11
N PRO A 159 4.93 -4.19 -9.24
CA PRO A 159 4.97 -3.15 -10.28
C PRO A 159 4.36 -1.83 -9.77
N MET A 160 3.67 -1.86 -8.64
CA MET A 160 3.04 -0.71 -8.02
C MET A 160 3.97 0.09 -7.12
N LEU A 161 5.11 -0.51 -6.71
CA LEU A 161 6.01 0.11 -5.75
C LEU A 161 6.62 1.39 -6.35
N LYS A 162 6.31 2.53 -5.73
CA LYS A 162 6.86 3.85 -6.07
C LYS A 162 7.88 4.29 -5.03
N ALA A 163 8.79 5.18 -5.43
CA ALA A 163 9.68 5.84 -4.49
C ALA A 163 8.92 6.97 -3.78
N ASP A 164 8.67 6.79 -2.50
CA ASP A 164 7.92 7.69 -1.63
C ASP A 164 8.66 8.05 -0.34
N GLY A 165 9.82 7.44 -0.09
CA GLY A 165 10.62 7.63 1.13
C GLY A 165 10.18 6.74 2.29
N ILE A 166 9.20 5.85 2.08
CA ILE A 166 8.73 4.91 3.09
C ILE A 166 9.27 3.51 2.78
N TYR A 167 10.19 3.03 3.62
CA TYR A 167 10.73 1.69 3.47
C TYR A 167 9.83 0.67 4.16
N GLY A 168 8.63 0.53 3.61
CA GLY A 168 7.67 -0.51 3.93
C GLY A 168 8.13 -1.88 3.44
N GLU A 169 7.28 -2.89 3.64
CA GLU A 169 7.63 -4.30 3.38
C GLU A 169 8.14 -4.56 1.96
N GLY A 170 7.48 -4.02 0.93
CA GLY A 170 7.94 -4.15 -0.46
C GLY A 170 9.35 -3.60 -0.68
N THR A 171 9.67 -2.43 -0.11
CA THR A 171 11.01 -1.84 -0.18
C THR A 171 12.02 -2.66 0.63
N ARG A 172 11.65 -3.19 1.80
CA ARG A 172 12.53 -4.08 2.60
C ARG A 172 12.89 -5.35 1.85
N THR A 173 11.92 -5.97 1.17
CA THR A 173 12.14 -7.14 0.33
C THR A 173 13.05 -6.81 -0.86
N ALA A 174 12.88 -5.64 -1.48
CA ALA A 174 13.76 -5.17 -2.53
C ALA A 174 15.21 -5.00 -2.06
N ILE A 175 15.41 -4.40 -0.87
CA ILE A 175 16.74 -4.23 -0.27
C ILE A 175 17.38 -5.59 0.01
N LYS A 176 16.64 -6.53 0.63
CA LYS A 176 17.17 -7.89 0.92
C LYS A 176 17.55 -8.64 -0.35
N SER A 177 16.74 -8.51 -1.41
CA SER A 177 17.01 -9.15 -2.70
C SER A 177 18.27 -8.57 -3.35
N TRP A 178 18.44 -7.25 -3.27
CA TRP A 178 19.66 -6.57 -3.72
C TRP A 178 20.89 -7.00 -2.90
N GLN A 179 20.80 -7.01 -1.57
CA GLN A 179 21.87 -7.47 -0.66
C GLN A 179 22.29 -8.91 -0.98
N ALA A 180 21.31 -9.81 -1.14
CA ALA A 180 21.56 -11.19 -1.52
C ALA A 180 22.33 -11.31 -2.86
N ALA A 181 21.97 -10.50 -3.86
CA ALA A 181 22.63 -10.49 -5.16
C ALA A 181 24.09 -9.96 -5.10
N TYR A 182 24.38 -9.09 -4.14
CA TYR A 182 25.72 -8.53 -3.90
C TYR A 182 26.57 -9.38 -2.93
N GLY A 183 25.98 -10.41 -2.30
CA GLY A 183 26.65 -11.27 -1.34
C GLY A 183 26.72 -10.68 0.08
N ASP A 184 25.90 -9.68 0.36
CA ASP A 184 25.81 -8.99 1.65
C ASP A 184 24.78 -9.66 2.59
N ASP A 185 24.86 -9.32 3.88
CA ASP A 185 23.85 -9.73 4.87
C ASP A 185 22.50 -9.08 4.54
N GLN A 186 21.44 -9.88 4.52
CA GLN A 186 20.08 -9.46 4.13
C GLN A 186 19.36 -8.72 5.26
N THR A 187 19.95 -7.62 5.72
CA THR A 187 19.42 -6.81 6.83
C THR A 187 18.09 -6.14 6.47
N GLY A 188 17.85 -5.84 5.20
CA GLY A 188 16.68 -5.07 4.75
C GLY A 188 16.75 -3.58 5.06
N ALA A 189 17.92 -3.08 5.49
CA ALA A 189 18.22 -1.66 5.57
C ALA A 189 19.51 -1.39 4.79
N ILE A 190 19.56 -0.26 4.07
CA ILE A 190 20.77 0.18 3.36
C ILE A 190 21.65 0.86 4.39
N SER A 191 22.84 0.33 4.66
CA SER A 191 23.87 0.98 5.46
C SER A 191 24.60 2.08 4.67
N ASP A 192 25.29 2.98 5.36
CA ASP A 192 26.05 4.05 4.70
C ASP A 192 27.16 3.53 3.79
N ALA A 193 27.71 2.34 4.09
CA ALA A 193 28.70 1.68 3.26
C ALA A 193 28.09 1.11 1.96
N GLU A 194 26.80 0.79 1.97
CA GLU A 194 26.06 0.23 0.84
C GLU A 194 25.48 1.32 -0.09
N VAL A 195 25.31 2.55 0.39
CA VAL A 195 24.79 3.68 -0.41
C VAL A 195 25.49 3.81 -1.77
N PRO A 196 26.84 3.84 -1.86
CA PRO A 196 27.51 3.99 -3.15
C PRO A 196 27.31 2.79 -4.10
N HIS A 197 26.92 1.62 -3.60
CA HIS A 197 26.60 0.45 -4.42
C HIS A 197 25.22 0.60 -5.05
N VAL A 198 24.23 1.01 -4.24
CA VAL A 198 22.85 1.25 -4.70
C VAL A 198 22.78 2.42 -5.68
N GLU A 199 23.51 3.51 -5.44
CA GLU A 199 23.57 4.66 -6.36
C GLU A 199 24.09 4.30 -7.76
N LYS A 200 24.98 3.32 -7.84
CA LYS A 200 25.58 2.83 -9.10
C LYS A 200 24.70 1.83 -9.83
N LEU A 201 23.58 1.41 -9.25
CA LEU A 201 22.66 0.51 -9.93
C LEU A 201 22.17 1.16 -11.23
N GLY A 202 22.30 0.40 -12.32
CA GLY A 202 21.75 0.76 -13.61
C GLY A 202 20.27 0.37 -13.69
N VAL A 203 19.51 1.09 -14.51
CA VAL A 203 18.14 0.69 -14.83
C VAL A 203 18.16 -0.66 -15.55
N SER A 204 17.41 -1.64 -15.03
CA SER A 204 17.36 -2.98 -15.59
C SER A 204 16.76 -2.95 -17.00
N ARG A 205 17.12 -3.94 -17.83
CA ARG A 205 16.58 -4.05 -19.19
C ARG A 205 15.05 -4.23 -19.17
N ALA A 206 14.52 -4.96 -18.20
CA ALA A 206 13.09 -5.19 -18.03
C ALA A 206 12.36 -3.88 -17.68
N VAL A 207 12.89 -3.10 -16.72
CA VAL A 207 12.31 -1.79 -16.37
C VAL A 207 12.42 -0.81 -17.54
N ARG A 208 13.56 -0.75 -18.24
CA ARG A 208 13.70 0.09 -19.45
C ARG A 208 12.68 -0.24 -20.52
N TRP A 209 12.32 -1.51 -20.68
CA TRP A 209 11.30 -1.96 -21.62
C TRP A 209 9.90 -1.57 -21.15
N ALA A 210 9.58 -1.77 -19.87
CA ALA A 210 8.31 -1.35 -19.26
C ALA A 210 8.11 0.18 -19.24
N SER A 211 9.20 0.96 -19.23
CA SER A 211 9.18 2.43 -19.20
C SER A 211 9.04 3.08 -20.59
N GLN A 212 8.97 2.29 -21.67
CA GLN A 212 8.66 2.83 -23.00
C GLN A 212 7.23 3.39 -23.01
N PRO A 213 6.90 4.40 -23.86
CA PRO A 213 5.55 4.94 -23.95
C PRO A 213 4.56 3.78 -24.05
N PRO A 214 3.50 3.77 -23.21
CA PRO A 214 2.76 2.55 -22.97
C PRO A 214 2.18 2.04 -24.29
N GLU A 215 2.34 0.75 -24.55
CA GLU A 215 1.34 0.03 -25.35
C GLU A 215 -0.04 0.45 -24.82
N PRO A 216 -1.05 0.67 -25.68
CA PRO A 216 -2.38 1.07 -25.22
C PRO A 216 -2.78 0.18 -24.05
N SER A 217 -3.08 0.79 -22.90
CA SER A 217 -3.35 0.04 -21.68
C SER A 217 -4.41 -1.01 -21.99
N LEU A 218 -4.23 -2.24 -21.50
CA LEU A 218 -5.20 -3.33 -21.76
C LEU A 218 -6.63 -2.91 -21.41
N SER A 219 -6.81 -2.01 -20.44
CA SER A 219 -8.11 -1.39 -20.10
C SER A 219 -8.78 -0.67 -21.29
N SER A 220 -7.99 -0.01 -22.14
CA SER A 220 -8.42 0.74 -23.32
C SER A 220 -8.58 -0.10 -24.59
N ASP A 221 -8.04 -1.33 -24.62
CA ASP A 221 -8.22 -2.25 -25.76
C ASP A 221 -9.63 -2.88 -25.73
N THR A 222 -10.51 -2.40 -26.61
CA THR A 222 -11.87 -2.92 -26.73
C THR A 222 -11.96 -4.35 -27.25
N ASN A 223 -10.87 -4.90 -27.81
CA ASN A 223 -10.81 -6.29 -28.25
C ASN A 223 -10.39 -7.25 -27.12
N ALA A 224 -9.82 -6.73 -26.02
CA ALA A 224 -9.42 -7.54 -24.89
C ALA A 224 -10.63 -8.10 -24.11
N PRO A 225 -10.54 -9.31 -23.55
CA PRO A 225 -11.56 -9.87 -22.66
C PRO A 225 -11.92 -8.90 -21.52
N PRO A 226 -13.22 -8.68 -21.22
CA PRO A 226 -13.63 -7.67 -20.23
C PRO A 226 -12.95 -7.79 -18.86
N LEU A 227 -12.76 -9.01 -18.35
CA LEU A 227 -12.08 -9.22 -17.06
C LEU A 227 -10.62 -8.76 -17.09
N LEU A 228 -9.89 -8.99 -18.18
CA LEU A 228 -8.50 -8.53 -18.31
C LEU A 228 -8.41 -7.01 -18.36
N ARG A 229 -9.43 -6.36 -18.94
CA ARG A 229 -9.53 -4.89 -18.99
C ARG A 229 -9.77 -4.30 -17.61
N ILE A 230 -10.59 -4.95 -16.79
CA ILE A 230 -11.02 -4.47 -15.46
C ILE A 230 -9.93 -4.65 -14.40
N PHE A 231 -9.20 -5.77 -14.43
CA PHE A 231 -8.11 -6.03 -13.48
C PHE A 231 -6.81 -5.33 -13.90
N GLN A 232 -6.87 -4.00 -14.00
CA GLN A 232 -5.75 -3.11 -14.30
C GLN A 232 -5.69 -1.98 -13.26
N LEU A 233 -4.50 -1.42 -13.05
CA LEU A 233 -4.29 -0.35 -12.07
C LEU A 233 -5.09 0.92 -12.38
N ASP A 234 -5.20 1.27 -13.66
CA ASP A 234 -5.92 2.46 -14.13
C ASP A 234 -7.45 2.31 -14.07
N MET A 235 -7.95 1.12 -13.75
CA MET A 235 -9.36 0.86 -13.49
C MET A 235 -9.75 1.11 -12.03
N LEU A 236 -8.79 1.30 -11.12
CA LEU A 236 -9.09 1.71 -9.74
C LEU A 236 -9.28 3.24 -9.68
N GLY A 237 -10.41 3.68 -9.13
CA GLY A 237 -10.79 5.08 -8.99
C GLY A 237 -11.67 5.63 -10.10
N ILE A 238 -12.05 4.79 -11.07
CA ILE A 238 -13.00 5.16 -12.14
C ILE A 238 -14.41 5.34 -11.59
N GLN A 239 -15.27 6.00 -12.36
CA GLN A 239 -16.68 6.10 -12.06
C GLN A 239 -17.44 4.84 -12.53
N ARG A 240 -18.43 4.40 -11.76
CA ARG A 240 -19.27 3.24 -12.10
C ARG A 240 -19.87 3.30 -13.51
N PRO A 241 -20.40 4.43 -14.03
CA PRO A 241 -20.93 4.47 -15.39
C PRO A 241 -19.91 4.10 -16.47
N PHE A 242 -18.61 4.34 -16.24
CA PHE A 242 -17.55 3.91 -17.14
C PHE A 242 -17.35 2.39 -17.07
N LEU A 243 -17.34 1.81 -15.86
CA LEU A 243 -17.29 0.35 -15.67
C LEU A 243 -18.46 -0.35 -16.38
N GLU A 244 -19.67 0.21 -16.27
CA GLU A 244 -20.89 -0.37 -16.85
C GLU A 244 -20.89 -0.37 -18.39
N GLN A 245 -20.03 0.42 -19.05
CA GLN A 245 -19.79 0.30 -20.50
C GLN A 245 -19.07 -1.00 -20.86
N ILE A 246 -18.36 -1.61 -19.91
CA ILE A 246 -17.59 -2.85 -20.09
C ILE A 246 -18.38 -4.06 -19.57
N THR A 247 -19.03 -3.92 -18.42
CA THR A 247 -19.68 -5.02 -17.71
C THR A 247 -21.17 -5.17 -18.01
N GLY A 248 -21.82 -4.11 -18.53
CA GLY A 248 -23.26 -3.95 -18.46
C GLY A 248 -23.71 -3.51 -17.06
N ILE A 249 -25.03 -3.50 -16.83
CA ILE A 249 -25.59 -3.09 -15.54
C ILE A 249 -25.37 -4.15 -14.45
N ALA A 250 -25.28 -3.72 -13.20
CA ALA A 250 -25.14 -4.62 -12.06
C ALA A 250 -26.41 -5.50 -11.90
N LYS A 251 -26.20 -6.77 -11.58
CA LYS A 251 -27.25 -7.73 -11.22
C LYS A 251 -27.74 -7.51 -9.79
N TYR A 252 -26.82 -7.22 -8.87
CA TYR A 252 -27.12 -6.96 -7.45
C TYR A 252 -26.41 -5.71 -6.98
N VAL A 253 -27.06 -4.98 -6.05
CA VAL A 253 -26.50 -3.81 -5.39
C VAL A 253 -26.75 -3.96 -3.90
N ASN A 254 -25.70 -3.84 -3.10
CA ASN A 254 -25.79 -3.78 -1.65
C ASN A 254 -25.20 -2.46 -1.16
N HIS A 255 -25.83 -1.88 -0.14
CA HIS A 255 -25.40 -0.64 0.51
C HIS A 255 -25.04 -0.93 1.96
N TYR A 256 -23.90 -0.42 2.41
CA TYR A 256 -23.37 -0.63 3.74
C TYR A 256 -23.41 0.65 4.58
N ALA A 257 -23.31 0.50 5.91
CA ALA A 257 -23.46 1.60 6.86
C ALA A 257 -22.31 2.64 6.78
N ASP A 258 -21.14 2.22 6.33
CA ASP A 258 -19.92 3.01 6.11
C ASP A 258 -19.96 3.82 4.79
N LYS A 259 -21.12 3.85 4.11
CA LYS A 259 -21.35 4.46 2.79
C LYS A 259 -20.61 3.77 1.64
N THR A 260 -20.08 2.58 1.86
CA THR A 260 -19.60 1.70 0.79
C THR A 260 -20.80 1.06 0.10
N ALA A 261 -20.72 0.86 -1.20
CA ALA A 261 -21.70 0.10 -1.98
C ALA A 261 -21.00 -0.97 -2.81
N THR A 262 -21.58 -2.17 -2.91
CA THR A 262 -21.06 -3.23 -3.78
C THR A 262 -22.01 -3.49 -4.93
N TYR A 263 -21.45 -3.64 -6.12
CA TYR A 263 -22.17 -3.91 -7.37
C TYR A 263 -21.71 -5.24 -7.96
N THR A 264 -22.60 -6.22 -8.02
CA THR A 264 -22.27 -7.54 -8.60
C THR A 264 -22.67 -7.59 -10.07
N TYR A 265 -21.72 -7.87 -10.95
CA TYR A 265 -21.87 -8.00 -12.39
C TYR A 265 -21.69 -9.45 -12.85
N MET A 266 -22.38 -9.83 -13.92
CA MET A 266 -22.22 -11.14 -14.57
C MET A 266 -21.53 -10.97 -15.92
N ILE A 267 -20.24 -11.26 -15.98
CA ILE A 267 -19.41 -11.07 -17.18
C ILE A 267 -19.16 -12.44 -17.80
N LYS A 268 -19.90 -12.78 -18.86
CA LYS A 268 -19.80 -14.09 -19.54
C LYS A 268 -19.86 -15.29 -18.56
N GLY A 269 -20.67 -15.18 -17.51
CA GLY A 269 -20.81 -16.20 -16.46
C GLY A 269 -19.91 -16.02 -15.23
N CYS A 270 -19.00 -15.06 -15.25
CA CYS A 270 -18.15 -14.73 -14.11
C CYS A 270 -18.81 -13.69 -13.21
N GLU A 271 -18.80 -13.95 -11.90
CA GLU A 271 -19.33 -13.04 -10.89
C GLU A 271 -18.21 -12.09 -10.44
N LEU A 272 -18.32 -10.84 -10.88
CA LEU A 272 -17.44 -9.74 -10.49
C LEU A 272 -18.18 -8.84 -9.50
N THR A 273 -17.57 -8.49 -8.39
CA THR A 273 -18.08 -7.49 -7.45
C THR A 273 -17.21 -6.24 -7.52
N ALA A 274 -17.80 -5.07 -7.79
CA ALA A 274 -17.10 -3.80 -7.69
C ALA A 274 -17.48 -3.10 -6.39
N TYR A 275 -16.48 -2.52 -5.71
CA TYR A 275 -16.63 -1.82 -4.44
C TYR A 275 -16.55 -0.33 -4.72
N GLU A 276 -17.62 0.41 -4.43
CA GLU A 276 -17.70 1.86 -4.65
C GLU A 276 -17.70 2.60 -3.32
N GLN A 277 -16.87 3.63 -3.23
CA GLN A 277 -16.87 4.57 -2.12
C GLN A 277 -16.66 5.98 -2.66
N GLY A 278 -17.56 6.89 -2.29
CA GLY A 278 -17.50 8.29 -2.70
C GLY A 278 -17.47 8.48 -4.22
N ASP A 279 -18.38 7.80 -4.93
CA ASP A 279 -18.59 7.83 -6.40
C ASP A 279 -17.44 7.29 -7.26
N GLN A 280 -16.48 6.60 -6.64
CA GLN A 280 -15.36 5.97 -7.32
C GLN A 280 -15.27 4.49 -6.94
N ILE A 281 -14.93 3.65 -7.92
CA ILE A 281 -14.65 2.24 -7.70
C ILE A 281 -13.30 2.11 -6.99
N GLN A 282 -13.31 1.59 -5.77
CA GLN A 282 -12.12 1.40 -4.94
C GLN A 282 -11.50 0.02 -5.11
N GLY A 283 -12.25 -0.98 -5.60
CA GLY A 283 -11.73 -2.33 -5.73
C GLY A 283 -12.65 -3.28 -6.49
N TYR A 284 -12.10 -4.44 -6.81
CA TYR A 284 -12.75 -5.52 -7.56
C TYR A 284 -12.56 -6.85 -6.85
N GLY A 285 -13.67 -7.53 -6.57
CA GLY A 285 -13.74 -8.93 -6.20
C GLY A 285 -14.10 -9.81 -7.40
N LEU A 286 -13.51 -11.00 -7.51
CA LEU A 286 -13.87 -11.98 -8.54
C LEU A 286 -13.95 -13.38 -7.92
N LYS A 287 -15.08 -14.05 -8.14
CA LYS A 287 -15.20 -15.50 -7.88
C LYS A 287 -14.43 -16.27 -8.93
N VAL A 288 -13.40 -16.98 -8.46
CA VAL A 288 -12.45 -17.70 -9.29
C VAL A 288 -13.01 -19.06 -9.68
N THR A 289 -13.02 -19.32 -10.98
CA THR A 289 -13.30 -20.64 -11.56
C THR A 289 -12.34 -20.86 -12.73
N PRO A 290 -12.22 -22.09 -13.28
CA PRO A 290 -11.41 -22.31 -14.48
C PRO A 290 -11.80 -21.41 -15.67
N ALA A 291 -13.06 -20.97 -15.76
CA ALA A 291 -13.53 -20.04 -16.79
C ALA A 291 -13.42 -18.56 -16.38
N CYS A 292 -13.22 -18.29 -15.08
CA CYS A 292 -13.25 -16.97 -14.48
C CYS A 292 -11.97 -16.74 -13.69
N SER A 293 -10.93 -16.33 -14.41
CA SER A 293 -9.65 -16.07 -13.79
C SER A 293 -8.88 -15.02 -14.58
N VAL A 294 -8.05 -14.27 -13.86
CA VAL A 294 -7.28 -13.15 -14.36
C VAL A 294 -5.84 -13.26 -13.86
N PRO A 295 -4.85 -12.83 -14.65
CA PRO A 295 -3.50 -12.65 -14.15
C PRO A 295 -3.48 -11.45 -13.20
N LEU A 296 -2.77 -11.60 -12.08
CA LEU A 296 -2.52 -10.50 -11.15
C LEU A 296 -1.22 -9.75 -11.45
N THR A 297 -0.64 -9.95 -12.64
CA THR A 297 0.61 -9.30 -13.09
C THR A 297 0.59 -7.78 -12.99
N PRO A 298 -0.56 -7.08 -13.17
CA PRO A 298 -0.63 -5.64 -12.92
C PRO A 298 -0.40 -5.24 -11.46
N PHE A 299 -0.51 -6.16 -10.51
CA PHE A 299 -0.48 -5.90 -9.06
C PHE A 299 0.66 -6.63 -8.33
N ILE A 300 1.20 -7.71 -8.91
CA ILE A 300 2.22 -8.60 -8.31
C ILE A 300 3.28 -8.94 -9.34
N GLN A 301 4.57 -8.83 -9.00
CA GLN A 301 5.62 -9.29 -9.92
C GLN A 301 5.71 -10.83 -9.96
N ASN A 302 6.20 -11.37 -11.08
CA ASN A 302 6.40 -12.81 -11.30
C ASN A 302 5.14 -13.71 -11.46
N SER A 303 3.94 -13.15 -11.65
CA SER A 303 2.74 -13.99 -11.87
C SER A 303 2.54 -14.40 -13.35
N THR A 304 2.42 -15.72 -13.59
CA THR A 304 1.57 -16.43 -14.61
C THR A 304 1.60 -17.94 -14.32
N PRO A 305 0.49 -18.72 -14.45
CA PRO A 305 -0.81 -18.45 -15.11
C PRO A 305 -1.89 -17.91 -14.15
N SER A 306 -3.12 -17.79 -14.67
CA SER A 306 -4.35 -17.35 -13.99
C SER A 306 -4.50 -17.85 -12.55
N VAL A 307 -5.07 -17.01 -11.66
CA VAL A 307 -5.32 -17.36 -10.24
C VAL A 307 -6.10 -18.67 -10.02
N ALA A 308 -6.86 -19.15 -11.02
CA ALA A 308 -7.60 -20.41 -10.94
C ALA A 308 -6.73 -21.64 -10.72
N GLU A 309 -5.44 -21.56 -11.03
CA GLU A 309 -4.49 -22.66 -10.86
C GLU A 309 -3.61 -22.48 -9.62
N LEU A 310 -3.76 -21.37 -8.88
CA LEU A 310 -2.90 -21.04 -7.75
C LEU A 310 -3.46 -21.56 -6.42
N THR A 311 -2.56 -22.04 -5.59
CA THR A 311 -2.82 -22.35 -4.18
C THR A 311 -2.50 -21.15 -3.29
N MET A 312 -2.92 -21.18 -2.01
CA MET A 312 -2.48 -20.18 -1.03
C MET A 312 -0.96 -20.16 -0.88
N GLY A 313 -0.28 -21.32 -0.99
CA GLY A 313 1.19 -21.38 -0.96
C GLY A 313 1.81 -20.63 -2.14
N ASP A 314 1.29 -20.83 -3.35
CA ASP A 314 1.76 -20.12 -4.56
C ASP A 314 1.51 -18.61 -4.44
N MET A 315 0.34 -18.22 -3.92
CA MET A 315 0.01 -16.81 -3.68
C MET A 315 0.92 -16.16 -2.63
N SER A 316 1.21 -16.87 -1.54
CA SER A 316 2.15 -16.37 -0.52
C SER A 316 3.53 -16.16 -1.11
N ALA A 317 4.01 -17.09 -1.94
CA ALA A 317 5.29 -16.97 -2.64
C ALA A 317 5.29 -15.80 -3.65
N ALA A 318 4.21 -15.64 -4.42
CA ALA A 318 4.06 -14.52 -5.36
C ALA A 318 4.05 -13.15 -4.65
N LEU A 319 3.55 -13.12 -3.41
CA LEU A 319 3.51 -11.93 -2.57
C LEU A 319 4.75 -11.81 -1.66
N ASP A 320 5.83 -12.53 -1.94
CA ASP A 320 7.09 -12.57 -1.17
C ASP A 320 6.90 -12.78 0.35
N GLY A 321 5.89 -13.56 0.73
CA GLY A 321 5.56 -13.83 2.12
C GLY A 321 4.91 -12.64 2.86
N SER A 322 4.61 -11.53 2.19
CA SER A 322 4.02 -10.33 2.81
C SER A 322 2.52 -10.45 3.11
N ALA A 323 1.88 -11.50 2.59
CA ALA A 323 0.48 -11.76 2.86
C ALA A 323 0.34 -12.53 4.18
N ARG A 324 -0.46 -12.00 5.11
CA ARG A 324 -0.79 -12.70 6.36
C ARG A 324 -1.89 -13.74 6.12
N PRO A 325 -1.80 -14.95 6.68
CA PRO A 325 -2.93 -15.86 6.67
C PRO A 325 -4.01 -15.39 7.63
N VAL A 326 -5.26 -15.60 7.22
CA VAL A 326 -6.44 -15.14 7.94
C VAL A 326 -7.55 -16.17 7.85
N ALA A 327 -8.47 -16.12 8.81
CA ALA A 327 -9.75 -16.79 8.73
C ALA A 327 -10.83 -15.88 9.29
N ASP A 328 -12.01 -15.82 8.65
CA ASP A 328 -13.14 -15.11 9.23
C ASP A 328 -13.65 -15.82 10.50
N CYS A 329 -13.57 -17.15 10.54
CA CYS A 329 -13.90 -17.97 11.68
C CYS A 329 -13.29 -19.37 11.60
N LEU A 330 -12.72 -19.83 12.72
CA LEU A 330 -12.24 -21.21 12.91
C LEU A 330 -13.02 -21.98 13.98
N GLU A 331 -13.81 -21.29 14.81
CA GLU A 331 -14.51 -21.91 15.93
C GLU A 331 -15.83 -21.22 16.24
N SER A 332 -16.86 -22.04 16.51
CA SER A 332 -18.19 -21.56 16.91
C SER A 332 -18.77 -20.52 15.93
N CYS A 333 -18.62 -20.77 14.63
CA CYS A 333 -18.98 -19.84 13.54
C CYS A 333 -20.48 -19.53 13.38
N GLY A 334 -21.33 -20.02 14.28
CA GLY A 334 -22.75 -19.70 14.33
C GLY A 334 -23.47 -19.99 13.01
N ASN A 335 -24.10 -18.96 12.43
CA ASN A 335 -24.86 -19.03 11.18
C ASN A 335 -24.04 -18.61 9.94
N ALA A 336 -22.71 -18.54 10.02
CA ALA A 336 -21.89 -18.28 8.85
C ALA A 336 -22.20 -19.33 7.78
N ALA A 337 -22.71 -18.88 6.62
CA ALA A 337 -23.19 -19.79 5.58
C ALA A 337 -22.05 -20.67 5.06
N ASP A 338 -20.84 -20.10 4.91
CA ASP A 338 -19.58 -20.79 4.66
C ASP A 338 -18.43 -19.85 5.13
N PRO A 339 -17.70 -20.16 6.22
CA PRO A 339 -16.53 -19.39 6.62
C PRO A 339 -15.41 -19.49 5.58
N ASN A 340 -14.42 -18.60 5.63
CA ASN A 340 -13.32 -18.48 4.70
C ASN A 340 -11.97 -18.53 5.41
N ILE A 341 -11.02 -19.22 4.78
CA ILE A 341 -9.59 -19.10 5.05
C ILE A 341 -8.92 -18.42 3.85
N GLY A 342 -7.85 -17.67 4.10
CA GLY A 342 -7.20 -16.94 3.01
C GLY A 342 -5.94 -16.22 3.41
N LEU A 343 -5.46 -15.38 2.49
CA LEU A 343 -4.32 -14.49 2.68
C LEU A 343 -4.73 -13.05 2.40
N MET A 344 -4.24 -12.12 3.22
CA MET A 344 -4.41 -10.68 3.02
C MET A 344 -3.05 -9.99 2.97
N LYS A 345 -2.76 -9.27 1.88
CA LYS A 345 -1.66 -8.31 1.80
C LYS A 345 -2.24 -6.91 1.82
N GLN A 346 -1.79 -6.11 2.78
CA GLN A 346 -2.08 -4.68 2.78
C GLN A 346 -1.08 -3.95 1.89
N GLY A 347 -1.60 -3.12 0.98
CA GLY A 347 -0.76 -2.26 0.16
C GLY A 347 -0.10 -1.17 1.01
N SER A 348 1.19 -0.96 0.81
CA SER A 348 1.87 0.21 1.38
C SER A 348 1.43 1.50 0.68
N HIS A 349 1.74 2.67 1.26
CA HIS A 349 1.56 3.96 0.59
C HIS A 349 2.26 4.00 -0.78
N ALA A 350 3.49 3.47 -0.84
CA ALA A 350 4.26 3.31 -2.07
C ALA A 350 3.52 2.50 -3.15
N GLU A 351 2.62 1.61 -2.75
CA GLU A 351 1.77 0.79 -3.62
C GLU A 351 0.34 1.34 -3.72
N ASP A 352 0.15 2.64 -3.51
CA ASP A 352 -1.16 3.33 -3.61
C ASP A 352 -2.25 2.68 -2.73
N TYR A 353 -1.84 2.08 -1.61
CA TYR A 353 -2.69 1.34 -0.67
C TYR A 353 -3.50 0.19 -1.30
N VAL A 354 -3.05 -0.34 -2.43
CA VAL A 354 -3.78 -1.43 -3.09
C VAL A 354 -3.54 -2.74 -2.35
N ASN A 355 -4.60 -3.19 -1.69
CA ASN A 355 -4.71 -4.45 -1.00
C ASN A 355 -4.94 -5.58 -2.00
N ILE A 356 -4.40 -6.74 -1.67
CA ILE A 356 -4.63 -7.99 -2.38
C ILE A 356 -5.11 -9.00 -1.36
N GLU A 357 -6.29 -9.57 -1.59
CA GLU A 357 -6.87 -10.58 -0.72
C GLU A 357 -7.25 -11.79 -1.56
N VAL A 358 -7.00 -12.99 -1.04
CA VAL A 358 -7.35 -14.25 -1.69
C VAL A 358 -7.98 -15.18 -0.67
N TYR A 359 -9.12 -15.78 -1.01
CA TYR A 359 -9.91 -16.59 -0.09
C TYR A 359 -10.34 -17.92 -0.70
N ALA A 360 -10.63 -18.86 0.19
CA ALA A 360 -11.32 -20.10 -0.11
C ALA A 360 -12.41 -20.34 0.95
N PRO A 361 -13.67 -20.56 0.54
CA PRO A 361 -14.72 -20.97 1.47
C PRO A 361 -14.40 -22.37 1.99
N ILE A 362 -14.66 -22.59 3.28
CA ILE A 362 -14.40 -23.84 4.01
C ILE A 362 -15.53 -24.83 3.72
N ILE A 363 -15.59 -25.28 2.46
CA ILE A 363 -16.66 -26.16 1.94
C ILE A 363 -16.13 -27.47 1.38
N ASP A 364 -14.89 -27.47 0.87
CA ASP A 364 -14.26 -28.67 0.34
C ASP A 364 -13.32 -29.30 1.38
N GLU A 365 -13.01 -30.57 1.18
CA GLU A 365 -12.20 -31.37 2.12
C GLU A 365 -10.81 -30.75 2.37
N THR A 366 -10.22 -30.11 1.36
CA THR A 366 -8.88 -29.51 1.51
C THR A 366 -8.94 -28.27 2.39
N ALA A 367 -9.93 -27.39 2.18
CA ALA A 367 -10.14 -26.21 2.99
C ALA A 367 -10.58 -26.57 4.43
N LEU A 368 -11.45 -27.56 4.59
CA LEU A 368 -11.89 -28.08 5.89
C LEU A 368 -10.70 -28.62 6.71
N ASN A 369 -9.88 -29.48 6.12
CA ASN A 369 -8.70 -30.03 6.81
C ASN A 369 -7.70 -28.93 7.18
N ALA A 370 -7.45 -27.97 6.28
CA ALA A 370 -6.58 -26.84 6.57
C ALA A 370 -7.09 -25.98 7.74
N ALA A 371 -8.39 -25.69 7.78
CA ALA A 371 -9.00 -24.95 8.88
C ALA A 371 -8.90 -25.70 10.22
N SER A 372 -9.16 -27.01 10.20
CA SER A 372 -9.02 -27.87 11.39
C SER A 372 -7.57 -27.96 11.88
N ASP A 373 -6.60 -28.15 10.99
CA ASP A 373 -5.17 -28.23 11.34
C ASP A 373 -4.68 -26.91 11.99
N TRP A 374 -5.15 -25.78 11.48
CA TRP A 374 -4.83 -24.48 12.07
C TRP A 374 -5.51 -24.30 13.43
N GLN A 375 -6.79 -24.62 13.55
CA GLN A 375 -7.53 -24.57 14.81
C GLN A 375 -6.88 -25.46 15.89
N ASP A 376 -6.50 -26.70 15.56
CA ASP A 376 -5.85 -27.62 16.47
C ASP A 376 -4.50 -27.11 16.97
N THR A 377 -3.81 -26.33 16.14
CA THR A 377 -2.58 -25.65 16.53
C THR A 377 -2.85 -24.50 17.50
N LEU A 378 -3.88 -23.70 17.23
CA LEU A 378 -4.31 -22.61 18.13
C LEU A 378 -4.75 -23.15 19.50
N ARG A 379 -5.55 -24.22 19.56
CA ARG A 379 -6.02 -24.82 20.82
C ARG A 379 -4.92 -25.30 21.76
N LYS A 380 -3.71 -25.55 21.24
CA LYS A 380 -2.56 -25.93 22.07
C LYS A 380 -1.99 -24.75 22.85
N HIS A 381 -2.29 -23.52 22.45
CA HIS A 381 -1.61 -22.32 22.92
C HIS A 381 -2.54 -21.17 23.32
N GLU A 382 -3.78 -21.14 22.80
CA GLU A 382 -4.78 -20.10 23.02
C GLU A 382 -6.02 -20.65 23.73
N THR A 383 -6.81 -19.76 24.32
CA THR A 383 -8.10 -20.12 24.90
C THR A 383 -9.20 -20.18 23.83
N ASP A 384 -10.25 -20.97 24.07
CA ASP A 384 -11.40 -21.03 23.16
C ASP A 384 -12.01 -19.63 22.91
N ASP A 385 -12.01 -18.74 23.92
CA ASP A 385 -12.49 -17.35 23.79
C ASP A 385 -11.61 -16.52 22.84
N ASP A 386 -10.30 -16.74 22.84
CA ASP A 386 -9.37 -16.04 21.94
C ASP A 386 -9.55 -16.50 20.48
N ILE A 387 -9.82 -17.79 20.27
CA ILE A 387 -10.07 -18.38 18.95
C ILE A 387 -11.43 -17.91 18.42
N VAL A 388 -12.49 -17.96 19.24
CA VAL A 388 -13.83 -17.50 18.87
C VAL A 388 -13.86 -16.00 18.54
N LYS A 389 -13.04 -15.19 19.20
CA LYS A 389 -12.91 -13.76 18.92
C LYS A 389 -11.99 -13.43 17.74
N GLY A 390 -11.36 -14.43 17.12
CA GLY A 390 -10.52 -14.22 15.95
C GLY A 390 -9.20 -13.47 16.22
N LYS A 391 -8.74 -13.41 17.48
CA LYS A 391 -7.54 -12.63 17.84
C LYS A 391 -6.26 -13.08 17.12
N PHE A 392 -6.23 -14.35 16.67
CA PHE A 392 -5.13 -14.92 15.89
C PHE A 392 -4.89 -14.19 14.55
N ASN A 393 -5.86 -13.42 14.05
CA ASN A 393 -5.73 -12.61 12.83
C ASN A 393 -4.86 -11.36 12.99
N CYS A 394 -4.54 -10.94 14.23
CA CYS A 394 -4.21 -9.54 14.52
C CYS A 394 -2.74 -9.23 14.76
N ASP A 395 -1.99 -10.16 15.34
CA ASP A 395 -0.59 -9.97 15.75
C ASP A 395 0.40 -10.82 14.95
N GLY A 396 -0.09 -11.71 14.07
CA GLY A 396 0.73 -12.59 13.25
C GLY A 396 1.41 -13.72 14.01
N LYS A 397 1.08 -13.93 15.30
CA LYS A 397 1.70 -14.95 16.17
C LYS A 397 1.67 -16.36 15.58
N TYR A 398 0.61 -16.68 14.84
CA TYR A 398 0.38 -18.00 14.22
C TYR A 398 0.41 -17.98 12.70
N ALA A 399 1.08 -16.98 12.11
CA ALA A 399 1.10 -16.82 10.66
C ALA A 399 1.84 -17.96 9.95
N ALA A 400 2.91 -18.51 10.55
CA ALA A 400 3.65 -19.61 9.93
C ALA A 400 2.80 -20.89 9.90
N GLU A 401 2.10 -21.18 11.00
CA GLU A 401 1.26 -22.36 11.18
C GLU A 401 0.00 -22.28 10.32
N GLY A 402 -0.64 -21.10 10.27
CA GLY A 402 -1.80 -20.86 9.40
C GLY A 402 -1.44 -21.06 7.92
N LEU A 403 -0.34 -20.44 7.47
CA LEU A 403 0.12 -20.62 6.09
C LEU A 403 0.49 -22.08 5.80
N HIS A 404 1.16 -22.76 6.74
CA HIS A 404 1.51 -24.17 6.58
C HIS A 404 0.27 -25.03 6.38
N ALA A 405 -0.80 -24.82 7.16
CA ALA A 405 -2.04 -25.57 7.07
C ALA A 405 -2.76 -25.34 5.73
N MET A 406 -2.86 -24.09 5.26
CA MET A 406 -3.64 -23.76 4.06
C MET A 406 -2.84 -23.79 2.75
N ARG A 407 -1.54 -24.08 2.76
CA ARG A 407 -0.65 -23.95 1.58
C ARG A 407 -1.15 -24.64 0.31
N ASN A 408 -1.90 -25.74 0.43
CA ASN A 408 -2.40 -26.53 -0.70
C ASN A 408 -3.85 -26.19 -1.08
N VAL A 409 -4.49 -25.27 -0.38
CA VAL A 409 -5.88 -24.85 -0.65
C VAL A 409 -5.87 -23.97 -1.91
N GLY A 410 -6.73 -24.29 -2.87
CA GLY A 410 -6.86 -23.50 -4.10
C GLY A 410 -7.61 -22.19 -3.88
N VAL A 411 -7.19 -21.12 -4.56
CA VAL A 411 -7.87 -19.81 -4.49
C VAL A 411 -9.25 -19.88 -5.17
N LYS A 412 -10.29 -19.40 -4.48
CA LYS A 412 -11.69 -19.38 -4.97
C LYS A 412 -12.27 -17.98 -5.09
N GLU A 413 -11.68 -17.01 -4.41
CA GLU A 413 -12.06 -15.61 -4.51
C GLU A 413 -10.81 -14.74 -4.45
N ILE A 414 -10.79 -13.70 -5.27
CA ILE A 414 -9.76 -12.65 -5.19
C ILE A 414 -10.43 -11.31 -4.95
N PHE A 415 -9.71 -10.43 -4.26
CA PHE A 415 -10.00 -9.01 -4.20
C PHE A 415 -8.72 -8.21 -4.44
N VAL A 416 -8.86 -7.12 -5.19
CA VAL A 416 -7.81 -6.12 -5.40
C VAL A 416 -8.41 -4.72 -5.31
N GLY A 417 -7.87 -3.85 -4.46
CA GLY A 417 -8.38 -2.48 -4.34
C GLY A 417 -7.75 -1.64 -3.24
N ARG A 418 -8.02 -0.33 -3.23
CA ARG A 418 -7.57 0.63 -2.19
C ARG A 418 -8.34 0.54 -0.88
N GLY A 419 -9.44 -0.22 -0.87
CA GLY A 419 -10.22 -0.56 0.31
C GLY A 419 -10.07 -2.04 0.66
N GLU A 420 -11.00 -2.58 1.41
CA GLU A 420 -11.03 -3.99 1.80
C GLU A 420 -12.24 -4.68 1.18
N SER A 421 -12.16 -6.00 0.97
CA SER A 421 -13.37 -6.76 0.66
C SER A 421 -14.30 -6.81 1.87
N VAL A 422 -15.53 -7.31 1.69
CA VAL A 422 -16.46 -7.54 2.81
C VAL A 422 -15.84 -8.52 3.84
N ILE A 423 -15.13 -9.54 3.36
CA ILE A 423 -14.44 -10.52 4.21
C ILE A 423 -13.28 -9.84 4.93
N GLY A 424 -12.47 -9.06 4.20
CA GLY A 424 -11.33 -8.32 4.76
C GLY A 424 -11.73 -7.35 5.87
N GLN A 425 -12.80 -6.58 5.64
CA GLN A 425 -13.38 -5.67 6.64
C GLN A 425 -13.80 -6.43 7.90
N SER A 426 -14.53 -7.54 7.76
CA SER A 426 -14.95 -8.35 8.91
C SER A 426 -13.78 -8.90 9.71
N ILE A 427 -12.71 -9.35 9.04
CA ILE A 427 -11.49 -9.84 9.70
C ILE A 427 -10.76 -8.71 10.43
N ASN A 428 -10.67 -7.52 9.84
CA ASN A 428 -10.00 -6.39 10.47
C ASN A 428 -10.77 -5.83 11.67
N GLU A 429 -12.11 -5.87 11.64
CA GLU A 429 -12.96 -5.51 12.78
C GLU A 429 -12.68 -6.38 14.01
N GLN A 430 -12.36 -7.66 13.84
CA GLN A 430 -11.95 -8.57 14.95
C GLN A 430 -10.70 -8.07 15.68
N CYS A 431 -9.86 -7.31 14.97
CA CYS A 431 -8.65 -6.70 15.51
C CYS A 431 -8.87 -5.31 16.12
N GLY A 432 -10.12 -4.82 16.15
CA GLY A 432 -10.44 -3.45 16.55
C GLY A 432 -9.79 -2.41 15.65
N ARG A 433 -9.61 -2.75 14.37
CA ARG A 433 -8.99 -1.89 13.35
C ARG A 433 -10.04 -1.24 12.46
#